data_AF-A0A8B5X2E1-F1
#
_entry.id   AF-A0A8B5X2E1-F1
#
_cell.length_a   1.000
_cell.length_b   1.000
_cell.length_c   1.000
_cell.angle_alpha   90.00
_cell.angle_beta   90.00
_cell.angle_gamma   90.00
#
_symmetry.space_group_name_H-M   'P 1'
#
loop_
_entity.id
_entity.type
_entity.pdbx_description
1 polymer ?
#
loop_
_entity_poly.entity_id
_entity_poly.type
_entity_poly.pdbx_seq_one_letter_code
_entity_poly.pdbx_strand_id
1 'polypeptide(L)'
;AARDHGEHAVINAHGHARLLVESLKVLHQNIRRHIQALYDGDPEVHEILHIHYDLYMNEVIDRAYNRLKTSENLSKYRPKILSAVARYLADDGWLGRTAEKLAVIKRLSVAGARELLRTLLTEIRDELKNLDPLLTQIDDKNRRYSRISTERIKARLYSDESIAGKIKQILAAWGDGAVDEAGPRALRHGIYRHRRLDAGSLYTRRTRTLDDAAFTITAPDEFDLERAEAELLLRIRNQLSPERIAGFLDRFCPRDGSAVPAHTIVTDIETFVRVIYAAAYAESRDERFPYRVVWYDDEVSAGRFAFRRLDFSRRRSS
;
A
#
# COMPACT_ATOMS: atom_id res chain seq x y z
N ALA A 1 38.72 4.61 -14.40
CA ALA A 1 37.57 4.23 -15.26
C ALA A 1 37.23 5.32 -16.27
N ALA A 2 36.47 6.38 -15.94
CA ALA A 2 36.05 7.40 -16.92
C ALA A 2 37.19 8.31 -17.48
N ARG A 3 38.35 8.35 -16.81
CA ARG A 3 39.55 9.07 -17.31
C ARG A 3 40.23 8.36 -18.49
N ASP A 4 40.12 7.03 -18.57
CA ASP A 4 40.82 6.22 -19.57
C ASP A 4 39.86 5.60 -20.62
N HIS A 5 38.60 5.35 -20.23
CA HIS A 5 37.52 4.79 -21.08
C HIS A 5 36.26 5.66 -21.05
N GLY A 6 36.39 6.94 -21.40
CA GLY A 6 35.31 7.92 -21.35
C GLY A 6 34.12 7.56 -22.27
N GLU A 7 34.41 6.97 -23.42
CA GLU A 7 33.46 6.62 -24.48
C GLU A 7 32.41 5.60 -24.02
N HIS A 8 32.83 4.56 -23.31
CA HIS A 8 31.92 3.57 -22.73
C HIS A 8 31.27 4.08 -21.44
N ALA A 9 32.02 4.82 -20.62
CA ALA A 9 31.52 5.33 -19.35
C ALA A 9 30.35 6.31 -19.56
N VAL A 10 30.43 7.23 -20.53
CA VAL A 10 29.36 8.19 -20.79
C VAL A 10 28.13 7.52 -21.40
N ILE A 11 28.29 6.58 -22.34
CA ILE A 11 27.17 5.83 -22.91
C ILE A 11 26.42 5.06 -21.82
N ASN A 12 27.16 4.34 -20.96
CA ASN A 12 26.55 3.58 -19.87
C ASN A 12 25.89 4.50 -18.86
N ALA A 13 26.56 5.58 -18.44
CA ALA A 13 25.99 6.56 -17.51
C ALA A 13 24.68 7.15 -18.04
N HIS A 14 24.63 7.50 -19.33
CA HIS A 14 23.42 7.98 -19.98
C HIS A 14 22.31 6.92 -20.00
N GLY A 15 22.63 5.66 -20.35
CA GLY A 15 21.67 4.56 -20.30
C GLY A 15 21.09 4.33 -18.89
N HIS A 16 21.95 4.36 -17.87
CA HIS A 16 21.53 4.21 -16.48
C HIS A 16 20.68 5.39 -15.98
N ALA A 17 21.02 6.63 -16.36
CA ALA A 17 20.25 7.81 -16.01
C ALA A 17 18.82 7.76 -16.61
N ARG A 18 18.70 7.38 -17.89
CA ARG A 18 17.38 7.17 -18.52
C ARG A 18 16.57 6.07 -17.87
N LEU A 19 17.18 4.91 -17.65
CA LEU A 19 16.49 3.78 -16.99
C LEU A 19 15.96 4.17 -15.61
N LEU A 20 16.73 4.96 -14.86
CA LEU A 20 16.30 5.48 -13.58
C LEU A 20 15.07 6.39 -13.74
N VAL A 21 15.12 7.39 -14.61
CA VAL A 21 14.01 8.32 -14.85
C VAL A 21 12.74 7.58 -15.30
N GLU A 22 12.85 6.67 -16.27
CA GLU A 22 11.71 5.88 -16.75
C GLU A 22 11.14 5.01 -15.64
N SER A 23 11.99 4.42 -14.80
CA SER A 23 11.55 3.61 -13.68
C SER A 23 10.76 4.41 -12.63
N LEU A 24 11.10 5.69 -12.44
CA LEU A 24 10.37 6.62 -11.56
C LEU A 24 9.05 7.06 -12.18
N LYS A 25 9.00 7.29 -13.49
CA LYS A 25 7.74 7.57 -14.20
C LYS A 25 6.76 6.39 -14.11
N VAL A 26 7.25 5.16 -14.26
CA VAL A 26 6.42 3.95 -14.08
C VAL A 26 5.87 3.89 -12.65
N LEU A 27 6.68 4.18 -11.64
CA LEU A 27 6.23 4.24 -10.25
C LEU A 27 5.14 5.30 -10.06
N HIS A 28 5.36 6.51 -10.58
CA HIS A 28 4.39 7.59 -10.55
C HIS A 28 3.03 7.19 -11.18
N GLN A 29 3.07 6.50 -12.32
CA GLN A 29 1.86 6.01 -13.00
C GLN A 29 1.18 4.87 -12.21
N ASN A 30 1.95 3.96 -11.62
CA ASN A 30 1.39 2.89 -10.78
C ASN A 30 0.63 3.46 -9.57
N ILE A 31 1.21 4.44 -8.86
CA ILE A 31 0.53 5.09 -7.75
C ILE A 31 -0.76 5.77 -8.24
N ARG A 32 -0.70 6.47 -9.39
CA ARG A 32 -1.89 7.07 -9.99
C ARG A 32 -2.97 6.03 -10.29
N ARG A 33 -2.62 4.89 -10.87
CA ARG A 33 -3.54 3.79 -11.16
C ARG A 33 -4.23 3.27 -9.89
N HIS A 34 -3.46 3.08 -8.82
CA HIS A 34 -4.01 2.63 -7.54
C HIS A 34 -4.92 3.66 -6.87
N ILE A 35 -4.60 4.96 -6.97
CA ILE A 35 -5.52 6.02 -6.55
C ILE A 35 -6.83 5.92 -7.33
N GLN A 36 -6.76 5.73 -8.66
CA GLN A 36 -7.95 5.60 -9.50
C GLN A 36 -8.80 4.37 -9.13
N ALA A 37 -8.15 3.24 -8.85
CA ALA A 37 -8.83 2.02 -8.40
C ALA A 37 -9.59 2.22 -7.07
N LEU A 38 -9.16 3.13 -6.20
CA LEU A 38 -9.91 3.50 -4.99
C LEU A 38 -11.16 4.35 -5.28
N TYR A 39 -11.28 4.93 -6.48
CA TYR A 39 -12.44 5.72 -6.90
C TYR A 39 -13.42 4.92 -7.74
N ASP A 40 -12.93 3.98 -8.54
CA ASP A 40 -13.75 3.19 -9.45
C ASP A 40 -14.53 2.10 -8.69
N GLY A 41 -15.83 1.96 -8.98
CA GLY A 41 -16.63 0.80 -8.54
C GLY A 41 -17.18 0.81 -7.11
N ASP A 42 -16.93 1.88 -6.34
CA ASP A 42 -17.32 2.00 -4.92
C ASP A 42 -16.96 0.77 -4.06
N PRO A 43 -15.65 0.44 -3.98
CA PRO A 43 -15.18 -0.86 -3.49
C PRO A 43 -15.50 -1.08 -2.02
N GLU A 44 -15.77 -2.34 -1.67
CA GLU A 44 -15.96 -2.77 -0.30
C GLU A 44 -14.65 -2.75 0.50
N VAL A 45 -14.74 -2.82 1.84
CA VAL A 45 -13.55 -2.78 2.72
C VAL A 45 -12.54 -3.85 2.34
N HIS A 46 -12.99 -5.07 2.02
CA HIS A 46 -12.10 -6.17 1.64
C HIS A 46 -11.37 -5.90 0.31
N GLU A 47 -12.02 -5.26 -0.66
CA GLU A 47 -11.42 -4.87 -1.94
C GLU A 47 -10.42 -3.73 -1.75
N ILE A 48 -10.74 -2.75 -0.90
CA ILE A 48 -9.80 -1.66 -0.55
C ILE A 48 -8.56 -2.23 0.15
N LEU A 49 -8.74 -3.19 1.05
CA LEU A 49 -7.63 -3.88 1.73
C LEU A 49 -6.80 -4.71 0.74
N HIS A 50 -7.43 -5.41 -0.20
CA HIS A 50 -6.72 -6.14 -1.26
C HIS A 50 -5.89 -5.20 -2.16
N ILE A 51 -6.50 -4.11 -2.62
CA ILE A 51 -5.81 -3.06 -3.39
C ILE A 51 -4.62 -2.51 -2.61
N HIS A 52 -4.76 -2.31 -1.29
CA HIS A 52 -3.70 -1.77 -0.46
C HIS A 52 -2.59 -2.78 -0.17
N TYR A 53 -2.91 -3.94 0.40
CA TYR A 53 -1.93 -4.87 0.94
C TYR A 53 -1.36 -5.83 -0.11
N ASP A 54 -2.15 -6.24 -1.09
CA ASP A 54 -1.72 -7.23 -2.08
C ASP A 54 -1.22 -6.58 -3.38
N LEU A 55 -1.78 -5.44 -3.78
CA LEU A 55 -1.41 -4.78 -5.03
C LEU A 55 -0.46 -3.61 -4.80
N TYR A 56 -0.89 -2.61 -4.01
CA TYR A 56 -0.12 -1.39 -3.81
C TYR A 56 1.20 -1.64 -3.07
N MET A 57 1.18 -2.38 -1.96
CA MET A 57 2.39 -2.67 -1.19
C MET A 57 3.43 -3.47 -2.00
N ASN A 58 2.99 -4.41 -2.83
CA ASN A 58 3.90 -5.20 -3.66
C ASN A 58 4.44 -4.40 -4.87
N GLU A 59 3.59 -3.61 -5.54
CA GLU A 59 4.00 -2.91 -6.77
C GLU A 59 4.67 -1.56 -6.53
N VAL A 60 4.27 -0.86 -5.46
CA VAL A 60 4.75 0.46 -5.09
C VAL A 60 5.78 0.34 -3.99
N ILE A 61 5.45 -0.26 -2.84
CA ILE A 61 6.36 -0.25 -1.69
C ILE A 61 7.56 -1.18 -1.88
N ASP A 62 7.44 -2.42 -2.35
CA ASP A 62 8.63 -3.28 -2.54
C ASP A 62 9.58 -2.78 -3.64
N ARG A 63 9.06 -2.14 -4.69
CA ARG A 63 9.87 -1.49 -5.73
C ARG A 63 10.41 -0.12 -5.28
N ALA A 64 9.63 0.65 -4.52
CA ALA A 64 10.07 1.92 -3.95
C ALA A 64 11.08 1.70 -2.83
N TYR A 65 10.99 0.66 -2.01
CA TYR A 65 11.89 0.33 -0.90
C TYR A 65 13.31 0.03 -1.39
N ASN A 66 13.44 -0.77 -2.47
CA ASN A 66 14.72 -0.97 -3.15
C ASN A 66 15.29 0.33 -3.77
N ARG A 67 14.41 1.31 -4.09
CA ARG A 67 14.79 2.59 -4.71
C ARG A 67 14.92 3.75 -3.72
N LEU A 68 14.36 3.69 -2.51
CA LEU A 68 14.58 4.62 -1.40
C LEU A 68 15.97 4.41 -0.81
N LYS A 69 16.40 3.14 -0.70
CA LYS A 69 17.81 2.79 -0.47
C LYS A 69 18.71 3.32 -1.61
N THR A 70 18.14 3.53 -2.80
CA THR A 70 18.80 4.21 -3.91
C THR A 70 18.68 5.73 -3.82
N SER A 71 17.64 6.34 -3.21
CA SER A 71 17.43 7.80 -3.10
C SER A 71 18.34 8.47 -2.07
N GLU A 72 18.62 7.83 -0.93
CA GLU A 72 19.69 8.27 -0.02
C GLU A 72 21.05 8.27 -0.74
N ASN A 73 21.30 7.22 -1.52
CA ASN A 73 22.48 7.14 -2.38
C ASN A 73 22.41 8.21 -3.48
N LEU A 74 21.25 8.45 -4.09
CA LEU A 74 21.07 9.39 -5.19
C LEU A 74 21.31 10.82 -4.73
N SER A 75 20.74 11.24 -3.61
CA SER A 75 20.96 12.55 -3.00
C SER A 75 22.44 12.76 -2.66
N LYS A 76 23.12 11.73 -2.16
CA LYS A 76 24.56 11.74 -1.82
C LYS A 76 25.49 11.77 -3.04
N TYR A 77 25.16 11.03 -4.11
CA TYR A 77 26.02 10.87 -5.29
C TYR A 77 25.71 11.87 -6.40
N ARG A 78 24.48 12.37 -6.52
CA ARG A 78 24.06 13.30 -7.58
C ARG A 78 24.90 14.57 -7.64
N PRO A 79 25.20 15.30 -6.54
CA PRO A 79 26.07 16.47 -6.61
C PRO A 79 27.46 16.13 -7.17
N LYS A 80 27.98 14.96 -6.80
CA LYS A 80 29.28 14.46 -7.28
C LYS A 80 29.24 14.11 -8.77
N ILE A 81 28.16 13.49 -9.23
CA ILE A 81 27.97 13.16 -10.66
C ILE A 81 27.80 14.44 -11.49
N LEU A 82 26.96 15.38 -11.04
CA LEU A 82 26.76 16.67 -11.71
C LEU A 82 28.06 17.47 -11.79
N SER A 83 28.83 17.51 -10.71
CA SER A 83 30.16 18.15 -10.70
C SER A 83 31.14 17.46 -11.67
N ALA A 84 31.14 16.13 -11.71
CA ALA A 84 31.97 15.38 -12.66
C ALA A 84 31.58 15.66 -14.11
N VAL A 85 30.28 15.64 -14.43
CA VAL A 85 29.74 15.95 -15.76
C VAL A 85 30.10 17.39 -16.18
N ALA A 86 29.93 18.37 -15.28
CA ALA A 86 30.30 19.75 -15.54
C ALA A 86 31.81 19.89 -15.84
N ARG A 87 32.66 19.19 -15.08
CA ARG A 87 34.10 19.17 -15.33
C ARG A 87 34.45 18.55 -16.69
N TYR A 88 33.79 17.45 -17.08
CA TYR A 88 34.04 16.82 -18.38
C TYR A 88 33.54 17.66 -19.56
N LEU A 89 32.44 18.41 -19.40
CA LEU A 89 31.96 19.36 -20.40
C LEU A 89 32.93 20.54 -20.59
N ALA A 90 33.65 20.95 -19.54
CA ALA A 90 34.63 22.05 -19.59
C ALA A 90 36.03 21.62 -20.07
N ASP A 91 36.34 20.32 -20.07
CA ASP A 91 37.65 19.79 -20.46
C ASP A 91 37.66 19.45 -21.96
N ASP A 92 38.01 20.44 -22.79
CA ASP A 92 38.06 20.29 -24.25
C ASP A 92 39.10 19.25 -24.72
N GLY A 93 40.16 19.02 -23.94
CA GLY A 93 41.19 18.03 -24.24
C GLY A 93 40.73 16.60 -23.96
N TRP A 94 39.97 16.40 -22.87
CA TRP A 94 39.30 15.13 -22.60
C TRP A 94 38.19 14.85 -23.61
N LEU A 95 37.37 15.85 -23.97
CA LEU A 95 36.33 15.72 -25.01
C LEU A 95 36.92 15.30 -26.36
N GLY A 96 38.05 15.88 -26.76
CA GLY A 96 38.73 15.53 -28.02
C GLY A 96 39.16 14.07 -28.06
N ARG A 97 39.97 13.65 -27.07
CA ARG A 97 40.48 12.26 -26.98
C ARG A 97 39.35 11.23 -26.86
N THR A 98 38.28 11.58 -26.14
CA THR A 98 37.11 10.68 -25.98
C THR A 98 36.27 10.62 -27.25
N ALA A 99 36.12 11.74 -27.98
CA ALA A 99 35.40 11.79 -29.24
C ALA A 99 36.09 10.98 -30.34
N GLU A 100 37.43 10.97 -30.40
CA GLU A 100 38.19 10.12 -31.33
C GLU A 100 37.88 8.63 -31.11
N LYS A 101 37.89 8.17 -29.86
CA LYS A 101 37.52 6.79 -29.51
C LYS A 101 36.04 6.49 -29.82
N LEU A 102 35.15 7.42 -29.48
CA LEU A 102 33.72 7.29 -29.73
C LEU A 102 33.38 7.27 -31.23
N ALA A 103 34.12 8.02 -32.06
CA ALA A 103 33.95 8.07 -33.50
C ALA A 103 34.18 6.70 -34.14
N VAL A 104 35.18 5.95 -33.66
CA VAL A 104 35.44 4.56 -34.10
C VAL A 104 34.28 3.65 -33.74
N ILE A 105 33.80 3.72 -32.49
CA ILE A 105 32.71 2.86 -31.99
C ILE A 105 31.39 3.13 -32.72
N LYS A 106 31.06 4.39 -32.96
CA LYS A 106 29.79 4.82 -33.56
C LYS A 106 29.84 5.01 -35.07
N ARG A 107 31.02 4.86 -35.71
CA ARG A 107 31.27 5.09 -37.14
C ARG A 107 30.84 6.49 -37.58
N LEU A 108 31.24 7.50 -36.80
CA LEU A 108 30.94 8.91 -37.04
C LEU A 108 32.21 9.69 -37.37
N SER A 109 32.09 10.91 -37.90
CA SER A 109 33.21 11.85 -37.93
C SER A 109 33.59 12.26 -36.49
N VAL A 110 34.86 12.62 -36.26
CA VAL A 110 35.31 13.07 -34.93
C VAL A 110 34.51 14.28 -34.44
N ALA A 111 34.17 15.20 -35.35
CA ALA A 111 33.29 16.33 -35.05
C ALA A 111 31.88 15.87 -34.61
N GLY A 112 31.27 14.93 -35.34
CA GLY A 112 29.96 14.37 -34.98
C GLY A 112 29.97 13.58 -33.67
N ALA A 113 31.03 12.82 -33.40
CA ALA A 113 31.19 12.11 -32.13
C ALA A 113 31.39 13.07 -30.94
N ARG A 114 32.10 14.19 -31.14
CA ARG A 114 32.26 15.22 -30.12
C ARG A 114 30.91 15.87 -29.77
N GLU A 115 30.10 16.16 -30.78
CA GLU A 115 28.77 16.72 -30.56
C GLU A 115 27.87 15.74 -29.82
N LEU A 116 27.82 14.48 -30.27
CA LEU A 116 27.10 13.41 -29.57
C LEU A 116 27.53 13.27 -28.10
N LEU A 117 28.83 13.31 -27.82
CA LEU A 117 29.35 13.23 -26.46
C LEU A 117 28.87 14.39 -25.58
N ARG A 118 28.84 15.62 -26.12
CA ARG A 118 28.30 16.79 -25.44
C ARG A 118 26.81 16.69 -25.21
N THR A 119 26.05 16.18 -26.18
CA THR A 119 24.61 15.90 -26.04
C THR A 119 24.37 14.90 -24.91
N LEU A 120 25.06 13.75 -24.90
CA LEU A 120 24.89 12.73 -23.87
C LEU A 120 25.20 13.25 -22.46
N LEU A 121 26.28 14.00 -22.29
CA LEU A 121 26.63 14.62 -21.00
C LEU A 121 25.59 15.65 -20.56
N THR A 122 25.05 16.42 -21.51
CA THR A 122 23.99 17.40 -21.25
C THR A 122 22.68 16.71 -20.85
N GLU A 123 22.28 15.66 -21.57
CA GLU A 123 21.11 14.86 -21.25
C GLU A 123 21.24 14.21 -19.86
N ILE A 124 22.39 13.61 -19.51
CA ILE A 124 22.63 13.10 -18.15
C ILE A 124 22.42 14.19 -17.10
N ARG A 125 23.00 15.38 -17.32
CA ARG A 125 22.88 16.50 -16.38
C ARG A 125 21.42 16.91 -16.20
N ASP A 126 20.68 17.02 -17.30
CA ASP A 126 19.32 17.53 -17.29
C ASP A 126 18.34 16.49 -16.73
N GLU A 127 18.52 15.21 -17.06
CA GLU A 127 17.82 14.07 -16.44
C GLU A 127 18.01 14.07 -14.92
N LEU A 128 19.25 14.21 -14.45
CA LEU A 128 19.56 14.23 -13.01
C LEU A 128 19.01 15.47 -12.29
N LYS A 129 18.89 16.61 -12.96
CA LYS A 129 18.27 17.82 -12.39
C LYS A 129 16.75 17.69 -12.29
N ASN A 130 16.12 17.05 -13.27
CA ASN A 130 14.67 16.85 -13.31
C ASN A 130 14.16 15.74 -12.38
N LEU A 131 15.06 15.10 -11.61
CA LEU A 131 14.68 14.10 -10.61
C LEU A 131 13.92 14.68 -9.43
N ASP A 132 14.33 15.83 -8.90
CA ASP A 132 13.74 16.38 -7.66
C ASP A 132 12.24 16.66 -7.82
N PRO A 133 11.78 17.38 -8.88
CA PRO A 133 10.36 17.59 -9.07
C PRO A 133 9.58 16.29 -9.27
N LEU A 134 10.18 15.28 -9.91
CA LEU A 134 9.54 13.97 -10.11
C LEU A 134 9.38 13.21 -8.80
N LEU A 135 10.41 13.23 -7.95
CA LEU A 135 10.37 12.61 -6.62
C LEU A 135 9.32 13.28 -5.74
N THR A 136 9.32 14.61 -5.67
CA THR A 136 8.28 15.36 -4.91
C THR A 136 6.86 15.01 -5.38
N GLN A 137 6.64 14.90 -6.70
CA GLN A 137 5.34 14.49 -7.23
C GLN A 137 4.96 13.04 -6.89
N ILE A 138 5.94 12.15 -6.78
CA ILE A 138 5.72 10.76 -6.33
C ILE A 138 5.33 10.76 -4.85
N ASP A 139 6.06 11.49 -4.01
CA ASP A 139 5.82 11.58 -2.56
C ASP A 139 4.44 12.19 -2.27
N ASP A 140 4.08 13.27 -2.95
CA ASP A 140 2.75 13.89 -2.83
C ASP A 140 1.63 12.94 -3.23
N LYS A 141 1.82 12.16 -4.30
CA LYS A 141 0.86 11.13 -4.70
C LYS A 141 0.78 9.98 -3.72
N ASN A 142 1.91 9.55 -3.15
CA ASN A 142 1.97 8.51 -2.13
C ASN A 142 1.19 8.94 -0.88
N ARG A 143 1.49 10.13 -0.34
CA ARG A 143 0.75 10.73 0.79
C ARG A 143 -0.74 10.84 0.48
N ARG A 144 -1.10 11.29 -0.73
CA ARG A 144 -2.49 11.38 -1.17
C ARG A 144 -3.17 10.01 -1.22
N TYR A 145 -2.50 9.00 -1.75
CA TYR A 145 -3.02 7.63 -1.76
C TYR A 145 -3.29 7.13 -0.33
N SER A 146 -2.32 7.24 0.58
CA SER A 146 -2.46 6.80 1.97
C SER A 146 -3.61 7.50 2.70
N ARG A 147 -3.78 8.81 2.46
CA ARG A 147 -4.90 9.56 3.03
C ARG A 147 -6.24 9.04 2.49
N ILE A 148 -6.37 8.91 1.17
CA ILE A 148 -7.62 8.47 0.53
C ILE A 148 -7.98 7.04 0.95
N SER A 149 -7.01 6.11 0.96
CA SER A 149 -7.26 4.72 1.36
C SER A 149 -7.74 4.63 2.81
N THR A 150 -7.11 5.38 3.72
CA THR A 150 -7.48 5.43 5.13
C THR A 150 -8.87 6.05 5.33
N GLU A 151 -9.16 7.16 4.67
CA GLU A 151 -10.47 7.81 4.71
C GLU A 151 -11.57 6.90 4.17
N ARG A 152 -11.32 6.17 3.08
CA ARG A 152 -12.25 5.18 2.50
C ARG A 152 -12.53 4.02 3.47
N ILE A 153 -11.48 3.44 4.05
CA ILE A 153 -11.61 2.35 5.03
C ILE A 153 -12.43 2.84 6.23
N LYS A 154 -12.09 4.00 6.79
CA LYS A 154 -12.84 4.61 7.90
C LYS A 154 -14.29 4.87 7.52
N ALA A 155 -14.54 5.50 6.37
CA ALA A 155 -15.89 5.81 5.92
C ALA A 155 -16.75 4.54 5.83
N ARG A 156 -16.21 3.43 5.34
CA ARG A 156 -16.94 2.15 5.23
C ARG A 156 -17.10 1.43 6.56
N LEU A 157 -16.07 1.38 7.40
CA LEU A 157 -16.16 0.78 8.74
C LEU A 157 -17.13 1.54 9.66
N TYR A 158 -17.13 2.87 9.59
CA TYR A 158 -17.98 3.72 10.43
C TYR A 158 -19.34 4.06 9.78
N SER A 159 -19.54 3.81 8.48
CA SER A 159 -20.87 3.96 7.85
C SER A 159 -21.88 2.98 8.42
N ASP A 160 -21.44 1.78 8.81
CA ASP A 160 -22.28 0.78 9.50
C ASP A 160 -22.65 1.20 10.94
N GLU A 161 -21.86 2.05 11.60
CA GLU A 161 -22.16 2.51 12.95
C GLU A 161 -22.96 3.81 13.02
N SER A 162 -23.03 4.55 11.91
CA SER A 162 -23.77 5.81 11.84
C SER A 162 -25.25 5.58 12.17
N ILE A 163 -25.86 6.53 12.89
CA ILE A 163 -27.29 6.46 13.23
C ILE A 163 -28.15 6.29 11.98
N ALA A 164 -27.76 6.94 10.87
CA ALA A 164 -28.42 6.79 9.57
C ALA A 164 -28.27 5.38 8.97
N GLY A 165 -27.10 4.77 9.07
CA GLY A 165 -26.84 3.38 8.64
C GLY A 165 -27.63 2.36 9.45
N LYS A 166 -27.65 2.53 10.78
CA LYS A 166 -28.49 1.71 11.69
C LYS A 166 -29.98 1.86 11.39
N ILE A 167 -30.45 3.08 11.12
CA ILE A 167 -31.85 3.32 10.71
C ILE A 167 -32.17 2.63 9.37
N LYS A 168 -31.24 2.69 8.40
CA LYS A 168 -31.42 2.05 7.09
C LYS A 168 -31.44 0.51 7.21
N GLN A 169 -30.56 -0.08 8.02
CA GLN A 169 -30.57 -1.53 8.31
C GLN A 169 -31.87 -1.96 9.01
N ILE A 170 -32.34 -1.19 9.99
CA ILE A 170 -33.62 -1.46 10.68
C ILE A 170 -34.79 -1.42 9.69
N LEU A 171 -34.83 -0.42 8.80
CA LEU A 171 -35.89 -0.28 7.79
C LEU A 171 -35.85 -1.40 6.74
N ALA A 172 -34.66 -1.83 6.31
CA ALA A 172 -34.49 -2.93 5.37
C ALA A 172 -34.96 -4.26 5.96
N ALA A 173 -34.54 -4.57 7.19
CA ALA A 173 -35.01 -5.76 7.93
C ALA A 173 -36.54 -5.76 8.13
N TRP A 174 -37.16 -4.59 8.13
CA TRP A 174 -38.62 -4.44 8.22
C TRP A 174 -39.33 -4.70 6.89
N GLY A 175 -38.74 -4.25 5.77
CA GLY A 175 -39.26 -4.48 4.42
C GLY A 175 -39.21 -5.94 3.99
N ASP A 176 -38.22 -6.69 4.48
CA ASP A 176 -38.02 -8.11 4.16
C ASP A 176 -38.89 -9.07 4.99
N GLY A 177 -39.81 -8.54 5.81
CA GLY A 177 -40.80 -9.35 6.55
C GLY A 177 -40.24 -10.14 7.73
N ALA A 178 -38.99 -9.88 8.15
CA ALA A 178 -38.31 -10.59 9.24
C ALA A 178 -38.80 -10.22 10.65
N VAL A 179 -39.93 -9.52 10.79
CA VAL A 179 -40.46 -9.04 12.07
C VAL A 179 -41.87 -9.59 12.28
N ASP A 180 -41.97 -10.66 13.06
CA ASP A 180 -43.24 -11.14 13.64
C ASP A 180 -43.94 -10.03 14.47
N GLU A 181 -45.21 -10.23 14.80
CA GLU A 181 -46.17 -9.31 15.47
C GLU A 181 -45.64 -8.49 16.68
N ALA A 182 -44.47 -8.84 17.23
CA ALA A 182 -43.79 -8.12 18.32
C ALA A 182 -43.23 -6.73 17.92
N GLY A 183 -43.08 -6.44 16.62
CA GLY A 183 -42.67 -5.12 16.13
C GLY A 183 -41.31 -4.62 16.67
N PRO A 184 -40.99 -3.31 16.54
CA PRO A 184 -39.65 -2.73 16.78
C PRO A 184 -39.10 -2.87 18.21
N ARG A 185 -39.83 -3.50 19.13
CA ARG A 185 -39.37 -3.80 20.50
C ARG A 185 -38.48 -5.05 20.56
N ALA A 186 -38.53 -5.92 19.57
CA ALA A 186 -37.72 -7.14 19.52
C ALA A 186 -36.27 -6.90 19.04
N LEU A 187 -36.04 -5.80 18.31
CA LEU A 187 -34.72 -5.42 17.85
C LEU A 187 -33.91 -4.84 19.01
N ARG A 188 -32.79 -5.49 19.35
CA ARG A 188 -31.82 -4.95 20.32
C ARG A 188 -31.15 -3.71 19.72
N HIS A 189 -31.77 -2.55 19.91
CA HIS A 189 -31.25 -1.26 19.46
C HIS A 189 -30.92 -0.34 20.64
N GLY A 190 -29.87 0.48 20.51
CA GLY A 190 -29.49 1.48 21.51
C GLY A 190 -30.30 2.79 21.46
N ILE A 191 -31.45 2.80 20.77
CA ILE A 191 -32.28 3.99 20.59
C ILE A 191 -33.22 4.13 21.78
N TYR A 192 -32.92 5.08 22.66
CA TYR A 192 -33.75 5.41 23.81
C TYR A 192 -34.47 6.73 23.59
N ARG A 193 -35.76 6.79 23.93
CA ARG A 193 -36.52 8.05 23.97
C ARG A 193 -36.04 8.88 25.15
N HIS A 194 -35.15 9.85 24.90
CA HIS A 194 -34.77 10.81 25.93
C HIS A 194 -35.98 11.68 26.30
N ARG A 195 -36.28 11.75 27.61
CA ARG A 195 -37.36 12.55 28.18
C ARG A 195 -36.94 14.02 28.25
N ARG A 196 -37.96 14.88 28.33
CA ARG A 196 -37.94 16.35 28.30
C ARG A 196 -36.77 16.95 29.08
N LEU A 197 -35.99 17.80 28.41
CA LEU A 197 -34.93 18.61 29.01
C LEU A 197 -35.51 19.48 30.13
N ASP A 198 -34.94 19.41 31.33
CA ASP A 198 -35.28 20.25 32.47
C ASP A 198 -34.07 21.06 32.96
N ALA A 199 -34.26 21.96 33.92
CA ALA A 199 -33.18 22.78 34.47
C ALA A 199 -32.10 21.95 35.20
N GLY A 200 -32.40 20.72 35.62
CA GLY A 200 -31.44 19.77 36.21
C GLY A 200 -30.57 19.04 35.18
N SER A 201 -30.93 19.13 33.89
CA SER A 201 -30.18 18.55 32.78
C SER A 201 -29.00 19.42 32.33
N LEU A 202 -28.81 20.59 32.95
CA LEU A 202 -27.67 21.51 32.74
C LEU A 202 -26.39 21.02 33.44
N TYR A 203 -26.08 19.73 33.35
CA TYR A 203 -24.79 19.22 33.81
C TYR A 203 -23.73 19.48 32.74
N THR A 204 -23.02 20.60 32.85
CA THR A 204 -21.76 20.80 32.15
C THR A 204 -20.66 20.12 32.95
N ARG A 205 -20.21 18.95 32.48
CA ARG A 205 -19.02 18.29 33.02
C ARG A 205 -17.88 19.31 33.01
N ARG A 206 -17.24 19.55 34.15
CA ARG A 206 -16.05 20.40 34.22
C ARG A 206 -14.97 19.68 33.40
N THR A 207 -14.76 20.13 32.17
CA THR A 207 -13.65 19.68 31.35
C THR A 207 -12.40 20.05 32.11
N ARG A 208 -11.66 19.04 32.56
CA ARG A 208 -10.31 19.22 33.06
C ARG A 208 -9.57 19.87 31.89
N THR A 209 -9.21 21.15 32.01
CA THR A 209 -8.22 21.74 31.12
C THR A 209 -6.96 20.93 31.35
N LEU A 210 -6.74 19.96 30.46
CA LEU A 210 -5.47 19.30 30.34
C LEU A 210 -4.53 20.40 29.88
N ASP A 211 -3.43 20.62 30.61
CA ASP A 211 -2.38 21.53 30.14
C ASP A 211 -2.04 21.12 28.70
N ASP A 212 -2.16 22.02 27.74
CA ASP A 212 -1.78 21.77 26.34
C ASP A 212 -0.31 21.32 26.23
N ALA A 213 0.51 21.64 27.24
CA ALA A 213 1.88 21.16 27.37
C ALA A 213 2.01 19.64 27.62
N ALA A 214 0.98 18.97 28.14
CA ALA A 214 1.00 17.52 28.39
C ALA A 214 0.71 16.68 27.12
N PHE A 215 0.22 17.32 26.05
CA PHE A 215 0.02 16.70 24.73
C PHE A 215 0.98 17.24 23.66
N THR A 216 2.11 17.81 24.07
CA THR A 216 3.21 17.99 23.13
C THR A 216 3.81 16.61 22.86
N ILE A 217 3.10 15.81 22.06
CA ILE A 217 3.71 14.73 21.30
C ILE A 217 4.71 15.46 20.42
N THR A 218 5.99 15.40 20.78
CA THR A 218 7.06 15.77 19.86
C THR A 218 6.74 15.04 18.57
N ALA A 219 6.43 15.78 17.50
CA ALA A 219 6.17 15.17 16.21
C ALA A 219 7.32 14.18 15.98
N PRO A 220 7.04 12.87 15.90
CA PRO A 220 8.09 11.92 15.63
C PRO A 220 8.74 12.38 14.33
N ASP A 221 10.07 12.31 14.27
CA ASP A 221 10.79 12.56 13.03
C ASP A 221 10.08 11.77 11.91
N GLU A 222 9.88 12.39 10.76
CA GLU A 222 9.09 11.78 9.68
C GLU A 222 9.66 10.40 9.29
N PHE A 223 10.98 10.23 9.52
CA PHE A 223 11.73 8.99 9.45
C PHE A 223 11.33 7.90 10.48
N ASP A 224 11.08 8.27 11.74
CA ASP A 224 10.69 7.34 12.79
C ASP A 224 9.23 6.87 12.61
N LEU A 225 8.37 7.76 12.12
CA LEU A 225 6.99 7.42 11.78
C LEU A 225 6.92 6.47 10.57
N GLU A 226 7.67 6.76 9.50
CA GLU A 226 7.76 5.90 8.32
C GLU A 226 8.41 4.54 8.63
N ARG A 227 9.42 4.50 9.51
CA ARG A 227 10.06 3.25 9.94
C ARG A 227 9.12 2.41 10.80
N ALA A 228 8.39 3.03 11.72
CA ALA A 228 7.39 2.35 12.54
C ALA A 228 6.23 1.82 11.69
N GLU A 229 5.77 2.58 10.70
CA GLU A 229 4.78 2.12 9.73
C GLU A 229 5.32 0.97 8.88
N ALA A 230 6.53 1.08 8.33
CA ALA A 230 7.14 0.01 7.55
C ALA A 230 7.36 -1.27 8.37
N GLU A 231 7.74 -1.14 9.64
CA GLU A 231 7.92 -2.28 10.55
C GLU A 231 6.58 -2.90 10.95
N LEU A 232 5.55 -2.09 11.17
CA LEU A 232 4.18 -2.55 11.39
C LEU A 232 3.62 -3.25 10.16
N LEU A 233 3.83 -2.69 8.97
CA LEU A 233 3.41 -3.26 7.69
C LEU A 233 4.17 -4.55 7.37
N LEU A 234 5.47 -4.62 7.67
CA LEU A 234 6.24 -5.86 7.60
C LEU A 234 5.71 -6.88 8.59
N ARG A 235 5.33 -6.49 9.81
CA ARG A 235 4.71 -7.40 10.78
C ARG A 235 3.36 -7.91 10.29
N ILE A 236 2.51 -7.04 9.73
CA ILE A 236 1.18 -7.40 9.19
C ILE A 236 1.30 -8.27 7.94
N ARG A 237 2.08 -7.86 6.91
CA ARG A 237 2.35 -8.66 5.69
C ARG A 237 2.96 -10.00 6.03
N ASN A 238 3.94 -10.01 6.93
CA ASN A 238 4.54 -11.27 7.33
C ASN A 238 3.53 -12.12 8.11
N GLN A 239 2.69 -11.58 8.98
CA GLN A 239 1.72 -12.37 9.77
C GLN A 239 0.55 -12.93 8.93
N LEU A 240 0.21 -12.29 7.82
CA LEU A 240 -0.96 -12.63 6.99
C LEU A 240 -0.61 -13.17 5.59
N SER A 241 0.66 -13.52 5.30
CA SER A 241 1.04 -14.11 4.02
C SER A 241 0.32 -15.45 3.76
N PRO A 242 0.12 -15.88 2.50
CA PRO A 242 -0.51 -17.16 2.18
C PRO A 242 0.12 -18.35 2.91
N GLU A 243 1.44 -18.37 3.05
CA GLU A 243 2.18 -19.44 3.75
C GLU A 243 1.91 -19.43 5.26
N ARG A 244 1.81 -18.25 5.88
CA ARG A 244 1.53 -18.13 7.32
C ARG A 244 0.07 -18.40 7.64
N ILE A 245 -0.84 -18.04 6.75
CA ILE A 245 -2.26 -18.37 6.87
C ILE A 245 -2.47 -19.88 6.64
N ALA A 246 -1.76 -20.49 5.70
CA ALA A 246 -1.77 -21.94 5.52
C ALA A 246 -1.22 -22.67 6.76
N GLY A 247 -0.09 -22.21 7.31
CA GLY A 247 0.48 -22.74 8.56
C GLY A 247 -0.41 -22.49 9.79
N PHE A 248 -1.21 -21.44 9.78
CA PHE A 248 -2.25 -21.19 10.78
C PHE A 248 -3.36 -22.25 10.69
N LEU A 249 -3.84 -22.56 9.49
CA LEU A 249 -4.86 -23.57 9.23
C LEU A 249 -4.37 -25.01 9.45
N ASP A 250 -3.07 -25.29 9.28
CA ASP A 250 -2.48 -26.61 9.53
C ASP A 250 -2.75 -27.13 10.94
N ARG A 251 -2.86 -26.22 11.92
CA ARG A 251 -3.17 -26.58 13.32
C ARG A 251 -4.58 -27.09 13.51
N PHE A 252 -5.49 -26.70 12.63
CA PHE A 252 -6.91 -27.05 12.67
C PHE A 252 -7.28 -28.15 11.67
N CYS A 253 -6.55 -28.23 10.54
CA CYS A 253 -6.70 -29.25 9.51
C CYS A 253 -5.36 -29.97 9.22
N PRO A 254 -4.89 -30.82 10.15
CA PRO A 254 -3.58 -31.46 10.04
C PRO A 254 -3.51 -32.62 9.03
N ARG A 255 -4.65 -33.11 8.51
CA ARG A 255 -4.69 -34.27 7.60
C ARG A 255 -5.33 -33.92 6.27
N ASP A 256 -4.86 -34.56 5.20
CA ASP A 256 -5.44 -34.39 3.87
C ASP A 256 -6.91 -34.83 3.87
N GLY A 257 -7.79 -33.94 3.39
CA GLY A 257 -9.24 -34.15 3.42
C GLY A 257 -9.92 -33.90 4.76
N SER A 258 -9.22 -33.45 5.82
CA SER A 258 -9.91 -32.93 7.00
C SER A 258 -10.57 -31.60 6.69
N ALA A 259 -11.77 -31.39 7.23
CA ALA A 259 -12.50 -30.13 7.15
C ALA A 259 -12.67 -29.54 8.54
N VAL A 260 -12.51 -28.23 8.65
CA VAL A 260 -12.75 -27.48 9.90
C VAL A 260 -13.78 -26.37 9.64
N PRO A 261 -14.82 -26.26 10.48
CA PRO A 261 -15.74 -25.14 10.40
C PRO A 261 -15.09 -23.87 10.92
N ALA A 262 -15.18 -22.77 10.17
CA ALA A 262 -14.49 -21.52 10.52
C ALA A 262 -14.97 -20.90 11.84
N HIS A 263 -16.23 -21.12 12.23
CA HIS A 263 -16.76 -20.65 13.52
C HIS A 263 -16.07 -21.27 14.75
N THR A 264 -15.42 -22.43 14.58
CA THR A 264 -14.64 -23.07 15.65
C THR A 264 -13.23 -22.47 15.79
N ILE A 265 -12.76 -21.76 14.76
CA ILE A 265 -11.45 -21.11 14.72
C ILE A 265 -11.52 -19.68 15.28
N VAL A 266 -12.63 -18.98 15.05
CA VAL A 266 -12.81 -17.58 15.42
C VAL A 266 -13.06 -17.45 16.92
N THR A 267 -12.05 -16.97 17.65
CA THR A 267 -12.14 -16.69 19.10
C THR A 267 -11.96 -15.21 19.43
N ASP A 268 -11.22 -14.49 18.60
CA ASP A 268 -10.87 -13.08 18.76
C ASP A 268 -10.80 -12.37 17.40
N ILE A 269 -10.47 -11.07 17.41
CA ILE A 269 -10.42 -10.29 16.17
C ILE A 269 -9.27 -10.74 15.25
N GLU A 270 -8.18 -11.24 15.80
CA GLU A 270 -7.01 -11.68 15.04
C GLU A 270 -7.31 -12.97 14.27
N THR A 271 -7.90 -13.96 14.94
CA THR A 271 -8.36 -15.22 14.34
C THR A 271 -9.48 -14.98 13.33
N PHE A 272 -10.39 -14.03 13.59
CA PHE A 272 -11.40 -13.61 12.63
C PHE A 272 -10.76 -13.07 11.34
N VAL A 273 -9.82 -12.12 11.44
CA VAL A 273 -9.11 -11.58 10.28
C VAL A 273 -8.38 -12.69 9.51
N ARG A 274 -7.68 -13.60 10.21
CA ARG A 274 -6.99 -14.74 9.58
C ARG A 274 -7.95 -15.68 8.83
N VAL A 275 -9.17 -15.88 9.35
CA VAL A 275 -10.23 -16.67 8.69
C VAL A 275 -10.74 -15.98 7.42
N ILE A 276 -10.92 -14.66 7.44
CA ILE A 276 -11.31 -13.90 6.23
C ILE A 276 -10.23 -13.99 5.15
N TYR A 277 -8.96 -13.79 5.51
CA TYR A 277 -7.84 -13.95 4.58
C TYR A 277 -7.73 -15.38 4.05
N ALA A 278 -7.92 -16.40 4.90
CA ALA A 278 -7.96 -17.79 4.48
C ALA A 278 -9.07 -18.08 3.46
N ALA A 279 -10.26 -17.50 3.64
CA ALA A 279 -11.36 -17.64 2.69
C ALA A 279 -11.00 -16.98 1.35
N ALA A 280 -10.47 -15.75 1.38
CA ALA A 280 -10.04 -15.02 0.18
C ALA A 280 -8.96 -15.77 -0.63
N TYR A 281 -7.94 -16.33 0.04
CA TYR A 281 -6.89 -17.11 -0.63
C TYR A 281 -7.40 -18.45 -1.17
N ALA A 282 -8.37 -19.08 -0.49
CA ALA A 282 -9.00 -20.30 -0.98
C ALA A 282 -9.91 -20.06 -2.20
N GLU A 283 -10.55 -18.89 -2.30
CA GLU A 283 -11.41 -18.49 -3.43
C GLU A 283 -10.61 -18.08 -4.66
N SER A 284 -9.50 -17.36 -4.49
CA SER A 284 -8.64 -16.91 -5.58
C SER A 284 -7.94 -18.06 -6.32
N ARG A 285 -8.05 -19.29 -5.78
CA ARG A 285 -7.45 -20.53 -6.30
C ARG A 285 -5.92 -20.42 -6.47
N ASP A 286 -5.25 -19.61 -5.65
CA ASP A 286 -3.79 -19.51 -5.66
C ASP A 286 -3.17 -20.91 -5.46
N GLU A 287 -2.25 -21.30 -6.34
CA GLU A 287 -1.58 -22.60 -6.29
C GLU A 287 -0.74 -22.76 -5.01
N ARG A 288 -0.32 -21.64 -4.43
CA ARG A 288 0.45 -21.61 -3.17
C ARG A 288 -0.40 -21.86 -1.94
N PHE A 289 -1.73 -21.80 -2.04
CA PHE A 289 -2.64 -21.99 -0.91
C PHE A 289 -3.27 -23.40 -0.92
N PRO A 290 -2.95 -24.28 0.06
CA PRO A 290 -3.30 -25.69 0.02
C PRO A 290 -4.73 -26.00 0.51
N TYR A 291 -5.57 -24.99 0.76
CA TYR A 291 -6.91 -25.13 1.31
C TYR A 291 -8.00 -24.73 0.33
N ARG A 292 -9.18 -25.37 0.44
CA ARG A 292 -10.41 -25.02 -0.28
C ARG A 292 -11.47 -24.58 0.73
N VAL A 293 -12.24 -23.55 0.37
CA VAL A 293 -13.39 -23.09 1.14
C VAL A 293 -14.69 -23.63 0.55
N VAL A 294 -15.62 -24.01 1.42
CA VAL A 294 -17.01 -24.35 1.08
C VAL A 294 -17.92 -23.42 1.84
N TRP A 295 -18.77 -22.68 1.13
CA TRP A 295 -19.76 -21.77 1.69
C TRP A 295 -21.12 -22.45 1.82
N TYR A 296 -21.85 -22.10 2.86
CA TYR A 296 -23.24 -22.50 3.09
C TYR A 296 -24.11 -21.24 3.18
N ASP A 297 -25.41 -21.38 2.95
CA ASP A 297 -26.34 -20.23 2.96
C ASP A 297 -26.73 -19.78 4.38
N ASP A 298 -26.40 -20.58 5.38
CA ASP A 298 -26.69 -20.27 6.79
C ASP A 298 -25.64 -19.32 7.38
N GLU A 299 -26.07 -18.47 8.32
CA GLU A 299 -25.17 -17.61 9.10
C GLU A 299 -24.79 -18.29 10.42
N VAL A 300 -23.55 -18.09 10.85
CA VAL A 300 -23.02 -18.65 12.10
C VAL A 300 -22.37 -17.57 12.95
N SER A 301 -22.64 -17.63 14.25
CA SER A 301 -22.09 -16.70 15.25
C SER A 301 -20.97 -17.36 16.04
N ALA A 302 -19.80 -16.73 16.06
CA ALA A 302 -18.66 -17.10 16.90
C ALA A 302 -18.36 -15.94 17.85
N GLY A 303 -18.86 -16.04 19.09
CA GLY A 303 -18.74 -14.98 20.10
C GLY A 303 -19.46 -13.70 19.67
N ARG A 304 -18.71 -12.61 19.43
CA ARG A 304 -19.23 -11.31 18.98
C ARG A 304 -19.25 -11.14 17.45
N PHE A 305 -18.78 -12.13 16.71
CA PHE A 305 -18.66 -12.08 15.25
C PHE A 305 -19.74 -12.94 14.62
N ALA A 306 -20.43 -12.42 13.61
CA ALA A 306 -21.40 -13.14 12.80
C ALA A 306 -20.94 -13.11 11.34
N PHE A 307 -20.95 -14.27 10.68
CA PHE A 307 -20.52 -14.40 9.29
C PHE A 307 -21.16 -15.62 8.64
N ARG A 308 -21.22 -15.60 7.30
CA ARG A 308 -21.73 -16.72 6.51
C ARG A 308 -20.93 -18.00 6.82
N ARG A 309 -21.64 -19.10 7.07
CA ARG A 309 -20.99 -20.36 7.43
C ARG A 309 -20.07 -20.81 6.31
N LEU A 310 -18.82 -21.07 6.68
CA LEU A 310 -17.79 -21.56 5.78
C LEU A 310 -16.93 -22.62 6.46
N ASP A 311 -16.54 -23.62 5.68
CA ASP A 311 -15.66 -24.71 6.11
C ASP A 311 -14.39 -24.73 5.25
N PHE A 312 -13.24 -24.91 5.89
CA PHE A 312 -11.96 -25.08 5.21
C PHE A 312 -11.59 -26.55 5.11
N SER A 313 -11.29 -27.02 3.90
CA SER A 313 -10.82 -28.39 3.64
C SER A 313 -9.44 -28.39 3.01
N ARG A 314 -8.55 -29.26 3.49
CA ARG A 314 -7.20 -29.40 2.92
C ARG A 314 -7.28 -30.15 1.58
N ARG A 315 -6.66 -29.60 0.52
CA ARG A 315 -6.58 -30.26 -0.80
C ARG A 315 -5.79 -31.56 -0.65
N ARG A 316 -6.27 -32.65 -1.25
CA ARG A 316 -5.50 -33.90 -1.31
C ARG A 316 -4.30 -33.69 -2.21
N SER A 317 -3.09 -33.99 -1.73
CA SER A 317 -1.96 -34.15 -2.64
C SER A 317 -2.27 -35.34 -3.55
N SER A 318 -2.32 -35.09 -4.86
CA SER A 318 -2.06 -36.16 -5.82
C SER A 318 -0.56 -36.43 -5.90
#